data_AF-A0A6P5JGQ4-F1
#
_entry.id   AF-A0A6P5JGQ4-F1
#
_cell.length_a   1.000
_cell.length_b   1.000
_cell.length_c   1.000
_cell.angle_alpha   90.00
_cell.angle_beta   90.00
_cell.angle_gamma   90.00
#
_symmetry.space_group_name_H-M   'P 1'
#
loop_
_entity.id
_entity.type
_entity.pdbx_description
1 polymer ?
#
loop_
_entity_poly.entity_id
_entity_poly.type
_entity_poly.pdbx_seq_one_letter_code
_entity_poly.pdbx_strand_id
1 'polypeptide(L)'
;MWYLAKLIRGMSIDQALAQMEFSDKKGAKIIKEVLLEAQDMAVRDHNVEYRSNLYIAESTSGRGQCLKRIRYHGRGFCGIMEKVYCHYFVKLVEGPPPSPEQPKTSYAHAKEYVQELRNRTIIHSL
;
A
#
# COMPACT_ATOMS: atom_id res chain seq x y z
N MET A 1 4.07 4.12 -8.92
CA MET A 1 4.51 3.33 -7.77
C MET A 1 3.35 2.86 -6.91
N TRP A 2 2.38 3.74 -6.58
CA TRP A 2 1.19 3.43 -5.78
C TRP A 2 0.45 2.13 -6.13
N TYR A 3 0.20 1.85 -7.42
CA TYR A 3 -0.50 0.61 -7.82
C TYR A 3 0.22 -0.67 -7.38
N LEU A 4 1.56 -0.71 -7.47
CA LEU A 4 2.34 -1.84 -7.00
C LEU A 4 2.33 -1.91 -5.47
N ALA A 5 2.45 -0.77 -4.80
CA ALA A 5 2.37 -0.71 -3.35
C ALA A 5 1.01 -1.23 -2.83
N LYS A 6 -0.10 -0.83 -3.47
CA LYS A 6 -1.44 -1.29 -3.11
C LYS A 6 -1.64 -2.77 -3.39
N LEU A 7 -1.05 -3.30 -4.46
CA LEU A 7 -1.10 -4.73 -4.80
C LEU A 7 -0.53 -5.61 -3.69
N ILE A 8 0.66 -5.27 -3.18
CA ILE A 8 1.36 -6.07 -2.15
C ILE A 8 0.87 -5.80 -0.73
N ARG A 9 -0.05 -4.85 -0.52
CA ARG A 9 -0.54 -4.49 0.82
C ARG A 9 -1.38 -5.63 1.38
N GLY A 10 -1.06 -6.08 2.59
CA GLY A 10 -1.75 -7.18 3.26
C GLY A 10 -1.33 -8.58 2.80
N MET A 11 -0.39 -8.69 1.85
CA MET A 11 0.23 -9.97 1.49
C MET A 11 1.33 -10.34 2.47
N SER A 12 1.65 -11.64 2.55
CA SER A 12 2.88 -12.10 3.19
C SER A 12 4.10 -11.66 2.38
N ILE A 13 5.26 -11.60 3.02
CA ILE A 13 6.50 -11.17 2.36
C ILE A 13 6.88 -12.10 1.19
N ASP A 14 6.74 -13.42 1.36
CA ASP A 14 7.09 -14.41 0.35
C ASP A 14 6.16 -14.31 -0.88
N GLN A 15 4.87 -14.11 -0.64
CA GLN A 15 3.90 -13.89 -1.71
C GLN A 15 4.21 -12.58 -2.47
N ALA A 16 4.54 -11.51 -1.74
CA ALA A 16 4.89 -10.23 -2.36
C ALA A 16 6.17 -10.34 -3.21
N LEU A 17 7.20 -11.04 -2.73
CA LEU A 17 8.43 -11.27 -3.48
C LEU A 17 8.17 -12.06 -4.77
N ALA A 18 7.37 -13.13 -4.70
CA ALA A 18 6.98 -13.90 -5.88
C ALA A 18 6.20 -13.04 -6.89
N GLN A 19 5.26 -12.21 -6.44
CA GLN A 19 4.52 -11.30 -7.33
C GLN A 19 5.42 -10.23 -7.97
N MET A 20 6.40 -9.70 -7.23
CA MET A 20 7.34 -8.71 -7.76
C MET A 20 8.37 -9.32 -8.72
N GLU A 21 8.71 -10.60 -8.56
CA GLU A 21 9.64 -11.32 -9.44
C GLU A 21 9.10 -11.48 -10.86
N PHE A 22 7.82 -11.80 -11.00
CA PHE A 22 7.17 -12.00 -12.32
C PHE A 22 6.51 -10.74 -12.88
N SER A 23 6.62 -9.59 -12.20
CA SER A 23 6.03 -8.35 -12.70
C SER A 23 6.99 -7.62 -13.65
N ASP A 24 6.56 -7.39 -14.90
CA ASP A 24 7.34 -6.69 -15.93
C ASP A 24 7.57 -5.19 -15.65
N LYS A 25 7.00 -4.65 -14.58
CA LYS A 25 7.08 -3.22 -14.28
C LYS A 25 8.46 -2.88 -13.72
N LYS A 26 9.07 -1.79 -14.20
CA LYS A 26 10.34 -1.25 -13.66
C LYS A 26 10.35 -1.14 -12.13
N GLY A 27 9.24 -0.69 -11.54
CA GLY A 27 9.12 -0.51 -10.10
C GLY A 27 9.14 -1.82 -9.29
N ALA A 28 8.85 -2.96 -9.91
CA ALA A 28 8.80 -4.24 -9.21
C ALA A 28 10.20 -4.69 -8.75
N LYS A 29 11.23 -4.50 -9.58
CA LYS A 29 12.63 -4.78 -9.22
C LYS A 29 13.08 -3.96 -8.01
N ILE A 30 12.77 -2.65 -8.01
CA ILE A 30 13.11 -1.73 -6.92
C ILE A 30 12.40 -2.14 -5.62
N ILE A 31 11.11 -2.49 -5.70
CA ILE A 31 10.35 -2.94 -4.52
C ILE A 31 10.90 -4.27 -3.99
N LYS A 32 11.26 -5.22 -4.86
CA LYS A 32 11.87 -6.50 -4.47
C LYS A 32 13.16 -6.28 -3.68
N GLU A 33 14.03 -5.41 -4.17
CA GLU A 33 15.28 -5.03 -3.48
C GLU A 33 15.00 -4.44 -2.08
N VAL A 34 14.08 -3.48 -1.99
CA VAL A 34 13.70 -2.86 -0.71
C VAL A 34 13.09 -3.87 0.26
N LEU A 35 12.27 -4.81 -0.21
CA LEU A 35 11.68 -5.85 0.64
C LEU A 35 12.73 -6.83 1.18
N LEU A 36 13.71 -7.21 0.36
CA LEU A 36 14.81 -8.07 0.79
C LEU A 36 15.70 -7.37 1.82
N GLU A 37 16.05 -6.11 1.57
CA GLU A 37 16.82 -5.30 2.53
C GLU A 37 16.05 -5.13 3.85
N ALA A 38 14.75 -4.84 3.79
CA ALA A 38 13.90 -4.72 4.98
C ALA A 38 13.81 -6.04 5.76
N GLN A 39 13.73 -7.18 5.07
CA GLN A 39 13.76 -8.50 5.71
C GLN A 39 15.09 -8.75 6.41
N ASP A 40 16.21 -8.44 5.75
CA ASP A 40 17.55 -8.63 6.32
C ASP A 40 17.81 -7.68 7.50
N MET A 41 17.27 -6.46 7.48
CA MET A 41 17.29 -5.55 8.65
C MET A 41 16.41 -6.06 9.79
N ALA A 42 15.23 -6.62 9.48
CA ALA A 42 14.34 -7.18 10.49
C ALA A 42 15.00 -8.32 11.29
N VAL A 43 15.71 -9.22 10.60
CA VAL A 43 16.42 -10.33 11.24
C VAL A 43 17.64 -9.84 12.02
N ARG A 44 18.46 -8.96 11.43
CA ARG A 44 19.73 -8.52 12.04
C ARG A 44 19.55 -7.56 13.20
N ASP A 45 18.69 -6.55 13.02
CA ASP A 45 18.63 -5.40 13.93
C ASP A 45 17.37 -5.42 14.81
N HIS A 46 16.29 -6.05 14.34
CA HIS A 46 15.00 -6.09 15.05
C HIS A 46 14.68 -7.45 15.71
N ASN A 47 15.65 -8.37 15.77
CA ASN A 47 15.53 -9.68 16.44
C ASN A 47 14.34 -10.54 15.99
N VAL A 48 13.99 -10.48 14.69
CA VAL A 48 12.95 -11.37 14.12
C VAL A 48 13.57 -12.74 13.82
N GLU A 49 13.06 -13.80 14.44
CA GLU A 49 13.56 -15.18 14.26
C GLU A 49 13.19 -15.74 12.87
N TYR A 50 11.93 -15.56 12.45
CA TYR A 50 11.39 -16.16 11.23
C TYR A 50 11.26 -15.14 10.10
N ARG A 51 12.11 -15.26 9.08
CA ARG A 51 12.09 -14.44 7.84
C ARG A 51 10.73 -14.43 7.14
N SER A 52 10.06 -15.58 7.09
CA SER A 52 8.77 -15.74 6.41
C SER A 52 7.58 -15.26 7.22
N ASN A 53 7.72 -15.10 8.55
CA ASN A 53 6.64 -14.68 9.46
C ASN A 53 6.50 -13.15 9.49
N LEU A 54 6.49 -12.53 8.31
CA LEU A 54 6.37 -11.10 8.12
C LEU A 54 5.30 -10.83 7.06
N TYR A 55 4.46 -9.84 7.32
CA TYR A 55 3.50 -9.35 6.35
C TYR A 55 3.60 -7.85 6.17
N ILE A 56 3.14 -7.39 5.01
CA ILE A 56 3.20 -5.98 4.64
C ILE A 56 1.95 -5.28 5.20
N ALA A 57 2.10 -4.58 6.33
CA ALA A 57 1.00 -3.85 6.94
C ALA A 57 0.70 -2.55 6.18
N GLU A 58 1.74 -1.75 5.90
CA GLU A 58 1.61 -0.50 5.18
C GLU A 58 2.62 -0.43 4.03
N SER A 59 2.15 0.05 2.90
CA SER A 59 2.93 0.20 1.68
C SER A 59 2.43 1.44 0.94
N THR A 60 3.26 2.47 0.87
CA THR A 60 2.86 3.75 0.27
C THR A 60 3.96 4.30 -0.64
N SER A 61 3.59 5.26 -1.47
CA SER A 61 4.55 5.97 -2.31
C SER A 61 4.26 7.45 -2.29
N GLY A 62 5.29 8.26 -2.07
CA GLY A 62 5.22 9.72 -2.06
C GLY A 62 5.88 10.35 -3.29
N ARG A 63 5.48 11.56 -3.66
CA ARG A 63 6.18 12.37 -4.66
C ARG A 63 7.46 12.93 -4.05
N GLY A 64 8.59 12.79 -4.74
CA GLY A 64 9.87 13.37 -4.34
C GLY A 64 10.06 14.79 -4.87
N GLN A 65 11.24 15.34 -4.68
CA GLN A 65 11.60 16.64 -5.24
C GLN A 65 11.69 16.55 -6.77
N CYS A 66 10.82 17.27 -7.48
CA CYS A 66 10.77 17.28 -8.93
C CYS A 66 11.57 18.45 -9.51
N LEU A 67 12.35 18.17 -10.55
CA LEU A 67 13.12 19.20 -11.26
C LEU A 67 12.36 19.68 -12.49
N LYS A 68 12.32 20.99 -12.73
CA LYS A 68 11.70 21.56 -13.93
C LYS A 68 12.68 21.61 -15.10
N ARG A 69 12.20 21.37 -16.30
CA ARG A 69 12.89 21.45 -17.60
C ARG A 69 11.95 22.05 -18.64
N ILE A 70 12.51 22.54 -19.74
CA ILE A 70 11.73 23.12 -20.82
C ILE A 70 11.46 22.02 -21.86
N ARG A 71 10.21 21.88 -22.31
CA ARG A 71 9.81 21.09 -23.47
C ARG A 71 9.49 22.05 -24.61
N TYR A 72 10.28 22.02 -25.67
CA TYR A 72 10.05 22.84 -26.85
C TYR A 72 8.88 22.29 -27.67
N HIS A 73 8.05 23.20 -28.19
CA HIS A 73 6.94 22.90 -29.08
C HIS A 73 7.07 23.73 -30.36
N GLY A 74 6.22 23.44 -31.35
CA GLY A 74 6.18 24.23 -32.59
C GLY A 74 5.71 25.67 -32.37
N ARG A 75 5.90 26.51 -33.38
CA ARG A 75 5.44 27.93 -33.40
C ARG A 75 6.00 28.79 -32.26
N GLY A 76 7.19 28.47 -31.75
CA GLY A 76 7.84 29.25 -30.68
C GLY A 76 7.28 29.01 -29.28
N PHE A 77 6.39 28.03 -29.08
CA PHE A 77 5.87 27.69 -27.75
C PHE A 77 6.81 26.77 -26.98
N CYS A 78 6.78 26.89 -25.64
CA CYS A 78 7.44 25.95 -24.74
C CYS A 78 6.57 25.64 -23.51
N GLY A 79 6.66 24.41 -23.04
CA GLY A 79 5.99 23.93 -21.84
C GLY A 79 7.00 23.60 -20.74
N ILE A 80 6.57 23.65 -19.48
CA ILE A 80 7.40 23.22 -18.35
C ILE A 80 7.20 21.71 -18.16
N MET A 81 8.24 20.93 -18.42
CA MET A 81 8.31 19.51 -18.13
C MET A 81 8.90 19.30 -16.73
N GLU A 82 8.27 18.44 -15.93
CA GLU A 82 8.83 18.03 -14.64
C GLU A 82 9.51 16.66 -14.76
N LYS A 83 10.76 16.57 -14.31
CA LYS A 83 11.40 15.29 -14.01
C LYS A 83 10.85 14.79 -12.70
N VAL A 84 9.91 13.85 -12.78
CA VAL A 84 9.18 13.33 -11.62
C VAL A 84 10.01 12.31 -10.87
N TYR A 85 10.18 12.53 -9.57
CA TYR A 85 10.78 11.59 -8.63
C TYR A 85 9.73 11.10 -7.63
N CYS A 86 9.95 9.93 -7.04
CA CYS A 86 9.08 9.36 -6.03
C CYS A 86 9.86 8.54 -5.01
N HIS A 87 9.32 8.43 -3.81
CA HIS A 87 9.81 7.59 -2.74
C HIS A 87 8.84 6.43 -2.50
N TYR A 88 9.35 5.31 -2.02
CA TYR A 88 8.57 4.15 -1.63
C TYR A 88 8.83 3.87 -0.14
N PHE A 89 7.75 3.62 0.60
CA PHE A 89 7.79 3.36 2.04
C PHE A 89 7.06 2.04 2.32
N VAL A 90 7.64 1.23 3.20
CA VAL A 90 7.10 -0.06 3.61
C VAL A 90 7.20 -0.21 5.13
N LYS A 91 6.20 -0.85 5.72
CA LYS A 91 6.17 -1.26 7.12
C LYS A 91 5.84 -2.74 7.18
N LEU A 92 6.82 -3.52 7.65
CA LEU A 92 6.66 -4.94 7.92
C LEU A 92 6.21 -5.12 9.37
N VAL A 93 5.29 -6.05 9.59
CA VAL A 93 4.84 -6.44 10.93
C VAL A 93 5.03 -7.94 11.06
N GLU A 94 5.48 -8.36 12.24
CA GLU A 94 5.67 -9.77 12.58
C GLU A 94 4.32 -10.47 12.77
N GLY A 95 4.23 -11.68 12.25
CA GLY A 95 3.06 -12.53 12.35
C GLY A 95 2.48 -12.94 10.99
N PRO A 96 1.46 -13.81 11.01
CA PRO A 96 0.74 -14.16 9.79
C PRO A 96 -0.06 -12.95 9.28
N PRO A 97 -0.27 -12.85 7.96
CA PRO A 97 -1.10 -11.79 7.40
C PRO A 97 -2.52 -11.88 7.96
N PRO A 98 -3.16 -10.73 8.29
CA PRO A 98 -4.52 -10.73 8.77
C PRO A 98 -5.47 -11.29 7.71
N SER A 99 -6.46 -12.07 8.13
CA SER A 99 -7.51 -12.52 7.23
C SER A 99 -8.21 -11.31 6.61
N PRO A 100 -8.48 -11.33 5.29
CA PRO A 100 -9.28 -10.28 4.68
C PRO A 100 -10.66 -10.22 5.36
N GLU A 101 -11.16 -9.00 5.54
CA GLU A 101 -12.51 -8.78 6.05
C GLU A 101 -13.51 -9.43 5.10
N GLN A 102 -14.32 -10.32 5.66
CA GLN A 102 -15.36 -10.97 4.88
C GLN A 102 -16.43 -9.95 4.50
N PRO A 103 -17.00 -10.05 3.29
CA PRO A 103 -18.11 -9.19 2.91
C PRO A 103 -19.27 -9.40 3.89
N LYS A 104 -19.92 -8.29 4.27
CA LYS A 104 -21.08 -8.33 5.15
C LYS A 104 -22.17 -9.20 4.55
N THR A 105 -22.73 -10.08 5.35
CA THR A 105 -23.85 -10.93 4.94
C THR A 105 -25.16 -10.14 4.91
N SER A 106 -26.16 -10.62 4.17
CA SER A 106 -27.51 -10.02 4.17
C SER A 106 -28.10 -9.92 5.58
N TYR A 107 -27.82 -10.91 6.44
CA TYR A 107 -28.21 -10.88 7.85
C TYR A 107 -27.52 -9.75 8.62
N ALA A 108 -26.22 -9.52 8.41
CA ALA A 108 -25.51 -8.41 9.03
C ALA A 108 -26.10 -7.06 8.61
N HIS A 109 -26.42 -6.90 7.32
CA HIS A 109 -27.12 -5.71 6.82
C HIS A 109 -28.50 -5.51 7.46
N ALA A 110 -29.30 -6.58 7.56
CA ALA A 110 -30.62 -6.51 8.21
C ALA A 110 -30.50 -6.15 9.70
N LYS A 111 -29.51 -6.70 10.40
CA LYS A 111 -29.23 -6.39 11.81
C LYS A 111 -28.81 -4.94 11.99
N GLU A 112 -27.91 -4.42 11.13
CA GLU A 112 -27.50 -3.01 11.14
C GLU A 112 -28.70 -2.09 10.93
N TYR A 113 -29.53 -2.37 9.93
CA TYR A 113 -30.75 -1.61 9.67
C TYR A 113 -31.72 -1.60 10.86
N VAL A 114 -31.97 -2.75 11.48
CA VAL A 114 -32.82 -2.84 12.68
C VAL A 114 -32.19 -2.09 13.86
N GLN A 115 -30.85 -2.11 13.99
CA GLN A 115 -30.15 -1.37 15.04
C GLN A 115 -30.29 0.15 14.84
N GLU A 116 -30.15 0.65 13.62
CA GLU A 116 -30.39 2.06 13.28
C GLU A 116 -31.82 2.48 13.62
N LEU A 117 -32.82 1.65 13.28
CA LEU A 117 -34.22 1.90 13.63
C LEU A 117 -34.49 1.90 15.14
N ARG A 118 -33.70 1.16 15.93
CA ARG A 118 -33.80 1.12 17.40
C ARG A 118 -33.10 2.29 18.06
N ASN A 119 -31.99 2.74 17.50
CA ASN A 119 -31.19 3.84 18.02
C ASN A 119 -31.83 5.23 17.77
N ARG A 120 -32.90 5.30 16.98
CA ARG A 120 -33.61 6.56 16.73
C ARG A 120 -34.23 7.11 18.01
N THR A 121 -33.90 8.35 18.34
CA THR A 121 -34.52 9.11 19.43
C THR A 121 -35.44 10.19 18.85
N ILE A 122 -36.31 10.76 19.68
CA ILE A 122 -37.13 11.90 19.27
C ILE A 122 -36.19 13.09 19.08
N ILE A 123 -36.21 13.67 17.88
CA ILE A 123 -35.39 14.84 17.55
C ILE A 123 -36.13 16.09 18.02
N HIS A 124 -35.43 17.02 18.67
CA HIS A 124 -35.98 18.28 19.21
C HIS A 124 -36.97 18.13 20.39
N SER A 125 -36.84 17.08 21.20
CA SER A 125 -37.49 16.99 22.51
C SER A 125 -36.46 16.65 23.60
N LEU A 126 -36.80 16.97 24.86
CA LEU A 126 -36.10 16.42 26.03
C LEU A 126 -36.33 14.91 26.14
#